data_AF-A0A1C6L702-F1
#
_entry.id   AF-A0A1C6L702-F1
#
_cell.length_a   1.000
_cell.length_b   1.000
_cell.length_c   1.000
_cell.angle_alpha   90.00
_cell.angle_beta   90.00
_cell.angle_gamma   90.00
#
_symmetry.space_group_name_H-M   'P 1'
#
loop_
_entity.id
_entity.type
_entity.pdbx_description
1 polymer ?
#
loop_
_entity_poly.entity_id
_entity_poly.type
_entity_poly.pdbx_seq_one_letter_code
_entity_poly.pdbx_strand_id
1 'polypeptide(L)' 'MSKGSLGKIEQIESEIIEYRIIEPIEESKIEKYIEVEFEDFFVEVDWSEIEPYLPIDKYKLATIIYLYHMDDTSL' A
#
# COMPACT_ATOMS: atom_id res chain seq x y z
N MET A 1 5.42 20.83 -7.33
CA MET A 1 5.33 19.64 -6.47
C MET A 1 6.13 19.92 -5.22
N SER A 2 5.51 19.80 -4.03
CA SER A 2 6.20 20.08 -2.76
C SER A 2 7.28 19.02 -2.54
N LYS A 3 8.51 19.43 -2.19
CA LYS A 3 9.60 18.51 -1.85
C LYS A 3 9.24 17.57 -0.69
N GLY A 4 8.24 17.92 0.13
CA GLY A 4 7.78 17.11 1.26
C GLY A 4 7.02 15.85 0.86
N SER A 5 6.36 15.80 -0.31
CA SER A 5 5.58 14.63 -0.73
C SER A 5 6.47 13.48 -1.21
N LEU A 6 7.58 13.78 -1.88
CA LEU A 6 8.55 12.77 -2.32
C LEU A 6 9.24 12.09 -1.14
N GLY A 7 9.70 12.87 -0.16
CA GLY A 7 10.38 12.32 1.02
C GLY A 7 9.49 11.39 1.85
N LYS A 8 8.19 11.66 1.93
CA LYS A 8 7.24 10.76 2.60
C LYS A 8 7.05 9.43 1.87
N ILE A 9 6.97 9.45 0.54
CA ILE A 9 6.85 8.23 -0.27
C ILE A 9 8.11 7.36 -0.12
N GLU A 10 9.29 7.97 -0.20
CA GLU A 10 10.58 7.26 0.00
C GLU A 10 10.69 6.69 1.42
N GLN A 11 10.20 7.41 2.43
CA GLN A 11 10.13 6.90 3.79
C GLN A 11 9.24 5.66 3.87
N ILE A 12 7.98 5.73 3.39
CA ILE A 12 7.05 4.60 3.40
C ILE A 12 7.64 3.42 2.63
N GLU A 13 8.23 3.64 1.45
CA GLU A 13 8.88 2.60 0.67
C GLU A 13 9.94 1.85 1.49
N SER A 14 10.75 2.59 2.25
CA SER A 14 11.81 2.01 3.08
C SER A 14 11.28 1.22 4.29
N GLU A 15 10.10 1.57 4.78
CA GLU A 15 9.44 0.92 5.91
C GLU A 15 8.65 -0.34 5.51
N ILE A 16 8.30 -0.48 4.22
CA ILE A 16 7.66 -1.71 3.71
C ILE A 16 8.65 -2.87 3.84
N ILE A 17 8.33 -3.86 4.67
CA ILE A 17 9.09 -5.09 4.84
C ILE A 17 8.82 -6.01 3.65
N GLU A 18 7.55 -6.38 3.47
CA GLU A 18 7.07 -7.22 2.39
C GLU A 18 5.63 -6.87 1.98
N TYR A 19 5.18 -7.43 0.85
CA TYR A 19 3.78 -7.37 0.46
C TYR A 19 3.37 -8.67 -0.22
N ARG A 20 2.12 -9.06 -0.02
CA ARG A 20 1.54 -10.29 -0.59
C ARG A 20 0.15 -10.05 -1.13
N ILE A 21 -0.18 -10.74 -2.22
CA ILE A 21 -1.52 -10.72 -2.80
C ILE A 21 -2.36 -11.73 -2.03
N ILE A 22 -3.46 -11.26 -1.45
CA ILE A 22 -4.46 -12.09 -0.78
C ILE A 22 -5.60 -12.31 -1.76
N GLU A 23 -5.80 -13.56 -2.17
CA GLU A 23 -6.89 -13.94 -3.06
C GLU A 23 -8.17 -14.27 -2.28
N PRO A 24 -9.35 -14.01 -2.84
CA PRO A 24 -10.61 -14.35 -2.22
C PRO A 24 -10.71 -15.86 -2.01
N ILE A 25 -11.17 -16.28 -0.83
CA ILE A 25 -11.60 -17.65 -0.59
C ILE A 25 -13.08 -17.73 -0.97
N GLU A 26 -13.52 -18.69 -1.79
CA GLU A 26 -14.88 -18.76 -2.36
C GLU A 26 -16.02 -18.64 -1.32
N GLU A 27 -15.76 -19.02 -0.06
CA GLU A 27 -16.72 -18.94 1.04
C GLU A 27 -16.65 -17.61 1.83
N SER A 28 -15.57 -16.86 1.68
CA SER A 28 -15.38 -15.55 2.29
C SER A 28 -15.81 -14.45 1.31
N LYS A 29 -16.68 -13.54 1.73
CA LYS A 29 -17.04 -12.34 0.95
C LYS A 29 -15.89 -11.31 0.86
N ILE A 30 -14.66 -11.75 1.10
CA ILE A 30 -13.47 -10.90 1.11
C ILE A 30 -13.06 -10.72 -0.34
N GLU A 31 -12.96 -9.48 -0.79
CA GLU A 31 -12.48 -9.15 -2.13
C GLU A 31 -10.96 -9.35 -2.21
N LYS A 32 -10.41 -9.45 -3.41
CA LYS A 32 -8.95 -9.54 -3.60
C LYS A 32 -8.29 -8.26 -3.09
N TYR A 33 -7.18 -8.35 -2.39
CA TYR A 33 -6.40 -7.19 -1.92
C TYR A 33 -4.90 -7.52 -1.83
N ILE A 34 -4.08 -6.48 -1.63
CA ILE A 34 -2.67 -6.63 -1.27
C ILE A 34 -2.51 -6.27 0.19
N GLU A 35 -1.92 -7.18 0.96
CA GLU A 35 -1.51 -6.91 2.33
C GLU A 35 -0.05 -6.46 2.32
N VAL A 36 0.23 -5.32 2.96
CA VAL A 36 1.54 -4.68 3.02
C VAL A 36 2.02 -4.68 4.46
N GLU A 37 3.17 -5.30 4.72
CA GLU A 37 3.73 -5.46 6.05
C GLU A 37 4.70 -4.33 6.39
N PHE A 38 4.49 -3.73 7.55
CA PHE A 38 5.38 -2.81 8.23
C PHE A 38 5.81 -3.42 9.58
N GLU A 39 6.76 -2.80 10.27
CA GLU A 39 7.32 -3.34 11.53
C GLU A 39 6.24 -3.59 12.61
N ASP A 40 5.27 -2.70 12.74
CA ASP A 40 4.26 -2.74 13.81
C ASP A 40 2.82 -2.98 13.33
N PHE A 41 2.57 -2.99 12.01
CA PHE A 41 1.22 -3.07 11.46
C PHE A 41 1.18 -3.55 10.00
N PHE A 42 -0.03 -3.79 9.51
CA PHE A 42 -0.30 -4.12 8.11
C PHE A 42 -1.25 -3.10 7.50
N VAL A 43 -1.09 -2.83 6.21
CA VAL A 43 -2.04 -2.05 5.41
C VAL A 43 -2.66 -2.94 4.36
N GLU A 44 -3.98 -2.96 4.29
CA GLU A 44 -4.73 -3.63 3.23
C GLU A 44 -5.02 -2.63 2.12
N VAL A 45 -4.54 -2.91 0.91
CA VAL A 45 -4.78 -2.09 -0.27
C VAL A 45 -5.67 -2.86 -1.23
N ASP A 46 -6.84 -2.29 -1.55
CA ASP A 46 -7.83 -2.94 -2.40
C ASP A 46 -7.25 -3.24 -3.79
N TRP A 47 -7.58 -4.41 -4.34
CA TRP A 47 -7.05 -4.81 -5.66
C TRP A 47 -7.41 -3.82 -6.76
N SER A 48 -8.59 -3.19 -6.68
CA SER A 48 -9.05 -2.21 -7.67
C SER A 48 -8.17 -0.94 -7.70
N GLU A 49 -7.49 -0.61 -6.60
CA GLU A 49 -6.55 0.51 -6.53
C GLU A 49 -5.19 0.18 -7.15
N ILE A 50 -4.82 -1.10 -7.19
CA ILE A 50 -3.49 -1.57 -7.63
C ILE A 50 -3.50 -2.10 -9.06
N GLU A 51 -4.57 -2.77 -9.48
CA GLU A 51 -4.66 -3.47 -10.76
C GLU A 51 -4.21 -2.62 -11.97
N PRO A 52 -4.56 -1.32 -12.08
CA PRO A 52 -4.12 -0.47 -13.19
C PRO A 52 -2.61 -0.20 -13.24
N TYR A 53 -1.89 -0.43 -12.14
CA TYR A 53 -0.48 -0.04 -11.97
C TYR A 53 0.50 -1.22 -11.97
N LEU A 54 0.00 -2.45 -12.21
CA LEU A 54 0.80 -3.65 -12.31
C LEU A 54 1.83 -3.60 -13.47
N PRO A 55 3.03 -4.19 -13.32
CA PRO A 55 3.53 -4.85 -12.12
C PRO A 55 3.80 -3.84 -10.99
N ILE A 56 3.42 -4.22 -9.77
CA ILE A 56 3.61 -3.38 -8.59
C ILE A 56 5.03 -3.57 -8.03
N ASP A 57 5.59 -2.51 -7.49
CA ASP A 57 6.84 -2.50 -6.73
C ASP A 57 6.63 -1.70 -5.43
N LYS A 58 7.61 -1.72 -4.53
CA LYS A 58 7.49 -1.04 -3.22
C LYS A 58 7.24 0.46 -3.37
N TYR A 59 7.87 1.11 -4.35
CA TYR A 59 7.71 2.56 -4.56
C TYR A 59 6.28 2.92 -5.02
N LYS A 60 5.73 2.18 -5.98
CA LYS A 60 4.34 2.36 -6.43
C LYS A 60 3.34 2.07 -5.31
N LEU A 61 3.59 1.02 -4.52
CA LEU A 61 2.76 0.65 -3.38
C LEU A 61 2.79 1.74 -2.29
N ALA A 62 3.98 2.23 -1.94
CA ALA A 62 4.16 3.37 -1.03
C ALA A 62 3.44 4.63 -1.53
N THR A 63 3.45 4.88 -2.84
CA THR A 63 2.72 6.01 -3.44
C THR A 63 1.21 5.87 -3.24
N ILE A 64 0.66 4.68 -3.47
CA ILE A 64 -0.79 4.40 -3.30
C ILE A 64 -1.18 4.51 -1.83
N ILE A 65 -0.38 3.94 -0.91
CA ILE A 65 -0.58 4.07 0.53
C ILE A 65 -0.55 5.55 0.96
N TYR A 66 0.43 6.31 0.49
CA TYR A 66 0.54 7.74 0.79
C TYR A 66 -0.68 8.55 0.29
N LEU A 67 -1.21 8.22 -0.88
CA LEU A 67 -2.30 8.97 -1.50
C LEU A 67 -3.69 8.63 -0.93
N TYR A 68 -3.92 7.38 -0.53
CA TYR A 68 -5.27 6.88 -0.24
C TYR A 68 -5.44 6.30 1.17
N HIS A 69 -4.35 5.92 1.84
CA HIS A 69 -4.41 5.22 3.14
C HIS A 69 -3.77 6.00 4.28
N MET A 70 -2.93 7.00 3.99
CA MET A 70 -2.39 7.94 4.98
C MET A 70 -3.18 9.25 4.97
N ASP A 71 -4.41 9.19 5.47
CA ASP A 71 -5.25 10.37 5.67
C ASP A 71 -4.70 11.21 6.84
N ASP A 72 -4.02 12.32 6.52
CA ASP A 72 -3.66 13.47 7.38
C ASP A 72 -3.27 13.16 8.85
N THR A 73 -2.66 12.00 9.12
CA THR A 73 -2.09 11.69 10.43
C THR A 73 -0.79 12.47 10.54
N SER A 74 -0.86 13.48 11.41
CA SER A 74 0.27 14.22 11.93
C SER A 74 1.32 13.24 12.45
N LEU A 75 2.33 12.95 11.62
CA LEU A 75 3.65 12.52 12.08
C LEU A 75 4.40 13.75 12.60
#